data_AF-A0AAJ3QZ08-F1
#
_entry.id   AF-A0AAJ3QZ08-F1
#
_cell.length_a   1.000
_cell.length_b   1.000
_cell.length_c   1.000
_cell.angle_alpha   90.00
_cell.angle_beta   90.00
_cell.angle_gamma   90.00
#
_symmetry.space_group_name_H-M   'P 1'
#
loop_
_entity.id
_entity.type
_entity.pdbx_description
1 polymer ?
#
loop_
_entity_poly.entity_id
_entity_poly.type
_entity_poly.pdbx_seq_one_letter_code
_entity_poly.pdbx_strand_id
1 'polypeptide(L)' 'MTNEEFKEIRNRIGLTQSQLATVLGYSSALQISSYERATNPRPVPHLLNLLMRAYEQGYRPRDWPST' A
#
# COMPACT_ATOMS: atom_id res chain seq x y z
N MET A 1 -3.84 9.92 4.45
CA MET A 1 -2.47 9.70 4.95
C MET A 1 -1.50 10.42 4.03
N THR A 2 -0.35 10.81 4.56
CA THR A 2 0.78 11.28 3.76
C THR A 2 1.39 10.12 2.96
N ASN A 3 2.21 10.44 1.97
CA ASN A 3 2.96 9.47 1.19
C ASN A 3 3.94 8.65 2.05
N GLU A 4 4.50 9.28 3.08
CA GLU A 4 5.39 8.64 4.05
C GLU A 4 4.62 7.67 4.95
N GLU A 5 3.49 8.08 5.53
CA GLU A 5 2.62 7.20 6.31
C GLU A 5 2.19 5.96 5.50
N PHE A 6 1.88 6.13 4.21
CA PHE A 6 1.52 5.03 3.32
C PHE A 6 2.67 4.00 3.21
N LYS A 7 3.89 4.47 3.00
CA LYS A 7 5.10 3.64 2.93
C LYS A 7 5.36 2.91 4.25
N GLU A 8 5.22 3.62 5.37
CA GLU A 8 5.42 3.05 6.70
C GLU A 8 4.41 1.95 7.01
N ILE A 9 3.13 2.17 6.71
CA ILE A 9 2.09 1.14 6.88
C ILE A 9 2.42 -0.08 6.04
N ARG A 10 2.79 0.10 4.76
CA ARG A 10 3.18 -1.03 3.89
C ARG A 10 4.33 -1.85 4.51
N ASN A 11 5.36 -1.17 5.02
CA ASN A 11 6.48 -1.84 5.68
C ASN A 11 6.03 -2.59 6.95
N ARG A 12 5.17 -1.96 7.77
CA ARG A 12 4.65 -2.54 9.02
C ARG A 12 3.80 -3.78 8.81
N ILE A 13 2.99 -3.80 7.74
CA ILE A 13 2.17 -4.96 7.36
C ILE A 13 2.98 -6.04 6.59
N GLY A 14 4.29 -5.84 6.42
CA GLY A 14 5.21 -6.84 5.89
C GLY A 14 5.14 -7.06 4.38
N LEU A 15 4.55 -6.15 3.61
CA LEU A 15 4.42 -6.32 2.17
C LEU A 15 5.51 -5.56 1.39
N THR A 16 6.04 -6.20 0.36
CA THR A 16 6.77 -5.50 -0.72
C THR A 16 5.80 -4.64 -1.55
N GLN A 17 6.34 -3.71 -2.33
CA GLN A 17 5.51 -2.93 -3.26
C GLN A 17 4.78 -3.81 -4.27
N SER A 18 5.43 -4.87 -4.78
CA SER A 18 4.80 -5.82 -5.72
C SER A 18 3.66 -6.59 -5.06
N GLN A 19 3.86 -7.09 -3.84
CA GLN A 19 2.80 -7.79 -3.10
C GLN A 19 1.61 -6.87 -2.80
N LEU A 20 1.86 -5.63 -2.37
CA LEU A 20 0.78 -4.66 -2.15
C LEU A 20 0.05 -4.34 -3.46
N ALA A 21 0.76 -4.19 -4.58
CA ALA A 21 0.15 -3.99 -5.89
C ALA A 21 -0.80 -5.15 -6.24
N THR A 22 -0.36 -6.40 -6.05
CA THR A 22 -1.19 -7.59 -6.27
C THR A 22 -2.43 -7.60 -5.38
N VAL A 23 -2.27 -7.33 -4.07
CA VAL A 23 -3.41 -7.27 -3.11
C VAL A 23 -4.44 -6.22 -3.51
N LEU A 24 -3.99 -5.08 -4.05
CA LEU A 24 -4.85 -3.98 -4.47
C LEU A 24 -5.38 -4.13 -5.91
N GLY A 25 -5.02 -5.21 -6.61
CA GLY A 25 -5.43 -5.45 -7.99
C GLY A 25 -4.75 -4.54 -9.03
N TYR A 26 -3.61 -3.93 -8.70
CA TYR A 26 -2.82 -3.16 -9.65
C TYR A 26 -1.93 -4.05 -10.50
N SER A 27 -1.79 -3.71 -11.78
CA SER A 27 -0.97 -4.47 -12.72
C SER A 27 0.55 -4.29 -12.53
N SER A 28 0.98 -3.33 -11.68
CA SER A 28 2.41 -3.02 -11.51
C SER A 28 2.74 -2.42 -10.14
N ALA A 29 3.89 -2.81 -9.59
CA ALA A 29 4.50 -2.20 -8.42
C ALA A 29 4.79 -0.69 -8.61
N LEU A 30 4.89 -0.20 -9.85
CA LEU A 30 5.08 1.22 -10.15
C LEU A 30 3.93 2.09 -9.64
N GLN A 31 2.70 1.54 -9.55
CA GLN A 31 1.58 2.29 -8.99
C GLN A 31 1.82 2.58 -7.50
N ILE A 32 2.34 1.61 -6.75
CA ILE A 32 2.72 1.77 -5.34
C ILE A 32 3.89 2.75 -5.21
N SER A 33 4.93 2.57 -6.04
CA SER A 33 6.08 3.48 -6.08
C SER A 33 5.68 4.93 -6.38
N SER A 34 4.65 5.15 -7.21
CA SER A 34 4.16 6.49 -7.52
C SER A 34 3.61 7.24 -6.30
N TYR A 35 3.14 6.51 -5.29
CA TYR A 35 2.74 7.06 -4.00
C TYR A 35 3.92 7.18 -3.03
N GLU A 36 4.93 6.32 -3.09
CA GLU A 36 6.00 6.27 -2.06
C GLU A 36 7.25 7.09 -2.40
N ARG A 37 7.36 7.59 -3.64
CA ARG A 37 8.56 8.31 -4.11
C ARG A 37 8.76 9.64 -3.39
N ALA A 38 10.03 9.99 -3.14
CA ALA A 38 10.41 11.25 -2.50
C ALA A 38 10.16 12.48 -3.39
N THR A 39 10.26 12.33 -4.72
CA THR A 39 10.12 13.44 -5.67
C THR A 39 8.76 13.38 -6.37
N ASN A 40 7.98 14.46 -6.28
CA ASN A 40 6.65 14.61 -6.90
C ASN A 40 5.73 13.39 -6.69
N PRO A 41 5.53 12.89 -5.46
CA PRO A 41 4.63 11.76 -5.23
C PRO A 41 3.20 12.09 -5.68
N ARG A 42 2.49 11.07 -6.16
CA ARG A 42 1.05 11.20 -6.36
C ARG A 42 0.37 11.23 -4.99
N PRO A 43 -0.68 12.05 -4.78
CA PRO A 43 -1.46 11.99 -3.55
C PRO A 43 -2.10 10.61 -3.42
N VAL A 44 -2.14 10.08 -2.19
CA VAL A 44 -2.81 8.82 -1.88
C VAL A 44 -4.33 9.04 -1.94
N PRO A 45 -5.07 8.34 -2.82
CA PRO A 45 -6.52 8.49 -2.91
C PRO A 45 -7.22 8.14 -1.60
N HIS A 46 -8.36 8.77 -1.32
CA HIS A 46 -9.10 8.58 -0.07
C HIS A 46 -9.46 7.11 0.20
N LEU A 47 -9.96 6.38 -0.81
CA LEU A 47 -10.30 4.95 -0.68
C LEU A 47 -9.09 4.09 -0.33
N LEU A 48 -7.95 4.37 -0.97
CA LEU A 48 -6.71 3.67 -0.68
C LEU A 48 -6.23 3.94 0.76
N ASN A 49 -6.39 5.18 1.24
CA ASN A 49 -6.11 5.54 2.62
C ASN A 49 -6.98 4.75 3.62
N LEU A 50 -8.29 4.62 3.38
CA LEU A 50 -9.17 3.82 4.25
C LEU A 50 -8.75 2.35 4.29
N LEU A 51 -8.42 1.78 3.13
CA LEU A 51 -8.04 0.38 3.02
C LEU A 51 -6.69 0.09 3.69
N MET A 52 -5.71 0.97 3.54
CA MET A 52 -4.42 0.85 4.23
C MET A 52 -4.56 0.93 5.75
N ARG A 53 -5.47 1.77 6.28
CA ARG A 53 -5.80 1.80 7.71
C ARG A 53 -6.44 0.49 8.17
N ALA A 54 -7.33 -0.11 7.37
CA ALA A 54 -7.89 -1.42 7.69
C ALA A 54 -6.80 -2.51 7.73
N TYR A 55 -5.87 -2.51 6.77
CA TYR A 55 -4.70 -3.41 6.79
C TYR A 55 -3.81 -3.15 8.01
N GLU A 56 -3.57 -1.91 8.39
CA GLU A 56 -2.84 -1.59 9.62
C GLU A 56 -3.52 -2.19 10.87
N GLN A 57 -4.85 -2.19 10.92
CA GLN A 57 -5.66 -2.73 12.02
C GLN A 57 -5.85 -4.26 11.98
N GLY A 58 -5.20 -4.95 11.04
CA GLY A 58 -5.22 -6.41 10.98
C GLY A 58 -6.24 -7.03 10.02
N TYR A 59 -7.03 -6.25 9.30
CA TYR A 59 -7.86 -6.81 8.21
C TYR A 59 -6.96 -7.41 7.12
N ARG A 60 -7.20 -8.66 6.74
CA ARG A 60 -6.45 -9.36 5.68
C ARG A 60 -7.45 -10.05 4.74
N PRO A 61 -7.51 -9.72 3.45
CA PRO A 61 -8.30 -10.50 2.49
C PRO A 61 -7.81 -11.95 2.43
N ARG A 62 -8.67 -12.83 1.89
CA ARG A 62 -8.39 -14.27 1.76
C ARG A 62 -7.08 -14.57 1.04
N ASP A 63 -6.73 -13.74 0.07
CA ASP A 63 -5.61 -13.94 -0.85
C ASP A 63 -4.35 -13.21 -0.37
N TRP A 64 -4.25 -12.93 0.94
CA TRP A 64 -3.10 -12.23 1.49
C TRP A 64 -1.81 -13.04 1.26
N PRO A 65 -0.71 -12.41 0.80
CA PRO A 65 0.54 -13.10 0.58
C PRO A 65 1.07 -13.75 1.87
N SER A 66 1.41 -15.04 1.79
CA SER A 66 2.18 -15.71 2.83
C SER A 66 3.57 -15.09 2.90
N THR A 67 4.03 -14.78 4.12
CA THR A 67 5.41 -14.36 4.41
C THR A 67 6.42 -15.45 4.12
#